data_AF-A0A7R9KXB8-F1
#
_entry.id   AF-A0A7R9KXB8-F1
#
_cell.length_a   1.000
_cell.length_b   1.000
_cell.length_c   1.000
_cell.angle_alpha   90.00
_cell.angle_beta   90.00
_cell.angle_gamma   90.00
#
_symmetry.space_group_name_H-M   'P 1'
#
loop_
_entity.id
_entity.type
_entity.pdbx_description
1 polymer ?
#
loop_
_entity_poly.entity_id
_entity_poly.type
_entity_poly.pdbx_seq_one_letter_code
_entity_poly.pdbx_strand_id
1 'polypeptide(L)'
;MFLESVFNADNGYLEALVRGFKCGILRQTDYLNLVQCESLEDLKLHLQSTDYGNFLANEVSPINVSTIDDKLREKLVIEFQHIRNHAVEPLATFLDYIQYSYMIDNIILLITGTLHQRPLSELIPKCHPLGSFDQMEAIHVAATPADLYNAVLVDTPLAPFFVDCIGEQDLDEMNFPSTATTFPPLIMTI
;
A
#
# COMPACT_ATOMS: atom_id res chain seq x y z
N MET A 1 -21.98 -15.22 -20.73
CA MET A 1 -23.39 -14.77 -20.66
C MET A 1 -24.02 -15.01 -19.29
N PHE A 2 -23.82 -16.14 -18.60
CA PHE A 2 -24.39 -16.36 -17.24
C PHE A 2 -23.65 -15.65 -16.09
N LEU A 3 -22.35 -15.34 -16.23
CA LEU A 3 -21.56 -14.66 -15.19
C LEU A 3 -21.97 -13.18 -15.00
N GLU A 4 -22.30 -12.47 -16.07
CA GLU A 4 -22.72 -11.06 -16.00
C GLU A 4 -24.05 -10.87 -15.27
N SER A 5 -24.97 -11.85 -15.35
CA SER A 5 -26.28 -11.73 -14.69
C SER A 5 -26.24 -11.87 -13.17
N VAL A 6 -25.18 -12.46 -12.60
CA VAL A 6 -25.03 -12.68 -11.15
C VAL A 6 -24.00 -11.72 -10.54
N PHE A 7 -23.14 -11.10 -11.34
CA PHE A 7 -22.10 -10.17 -10.88
C PHE A 7 -22.62 -9.10 -9.93
N ASN A 8 -23.75 -8.47 -10.27
CA ASN A 8 -24.33 -7.39 -9.47
C ASN A 8 -24.89 -7.82 -8.12
N ALA A 9 -25.13 -9.13 -7.90
CA ALA A 9 -25.61 -9.64 -6.62
C ALA A 9 -24.59 -9.39 -5.51
N ASP A 10 -23.31 -9.63 -5.81
CA ASP A 10 -22.22 -9.52 -4.83
C ASP A 10 -21.36 -8.25 -5.04
N ASN A 11 -21.18 -7.80 -6.28
CA ASN A 11 -20.21 -6.76 -6.63
C ASN A 11 -20.81 -5.43 -7.09
N GLY A 12 -22.13 -5.35 -7.31
CA GLY A 12 -22.75 -4.15 -7.92
C GLY A 12 -22.59 -2.88 -7.07
N TYR A 13 -22.68 -3.01 -5.74
CA TYR A 13 -22.41 -1.91 -4.81
C TYR A 13 -20.97 -1.41 -4.90
N LEU A 14 -19.99 -2.33 -4.89
CA LEU A 14 -18.57 -2.00 -4.94
C LEU A 14 -18.17 -1.42 -6.30
N GLU A 15 -18.73 -1.93 -7.39
CA GLU A 15 -18.51 -1.36 -8.73
C GLU A 15 -18.99 0.10 -8.78
N ALA A 16 -20.20 0.36 -8.30
CA ALA A 16 -20.75 1.72 -8.26
C ALA A 16 -19.89 2.65 -7.41
N LEU A 17 -19.42 2.18 -6.25
CA LEU A 17 -18.55 2.94 -5.35
C LEU A 17 -17.20 3.28 -6.01
N VAL A 18 -16.53 2.29 -6.60
CA VAL A 18 -15.24 2.48 -7.31
C VAL A 18 -15.40 3.44 -8.49
N ARG A 19 -16.50 3.32 -9.25
CA ARG A 19 -16.82 4.29 -10.32
C ARG A 19 -17.08 5.69 -9.78
N GLY A 20 -17.64 5.80 -8.57
CA GLY A 20 -17.76 7.05 -7.83
C GLY A 20 -16.40 7.66 -7.51
N PHE A 21 -15.48 6.89 -6.92
CA PHE A 21 -14.11 7.36 -6.62
C PHE A 21 -13.36 7.80 -7.88
N LYS A 22 -13.54 7.09 -8.99
CA LYS A 22 -12.97 7.49 -10.29
C LYS A 22 -13.39 8.89 -10.72
N CYS A 23 -14.62 9.32 -10.42
CA CYS A 23 -15.10 10.65 -10.78
C CYS A 23 -14.38 11.78 -10.04
N GLY A 24 -13.79 11.49 -8.88
CA GLY A 24 -13.02 12.44 -8.06
C GLY A 24 -11.55 12.53 -8.41
N ILE A 25 -11.07 11.76 -9.39
CA ILE A 25 -9.72 11.93 -9.93
C ILE A 25 -9.64 13.30 -10.60
N LEU A 26 -8.59 14.05 -10.23
CA LEU A 26 -8.33 15.40 -10.77
C LEU A 26 -8.28 15.39 -12.29
N ARG A 27 -8.95 16.37 -12.88
CA ARG A 27 -9.01 16.56 -14.33
C ARG A 27 -7.95 17.56 -14.77
N GLN A 28 -7.79 17.67 -16.09
CA GLN A 28 -6.85 18.60 -16.69
C GLN A 28 -7.01 20.05 -16.18
N THR A 29 -8.25 20.49 -15.97
CA THR A 29 -8.57 21.82 -15.45
C THR A 29 -8.08 22.03 -14.02
N ASP A 30 -8.17 20.99 -13.19
CA ASP A 30 -7.72 21.05 -11.80
C ASP A 30 -6.19 21.16 -11.75
N TYR A 31 -5.48 20.36 -12.54
CA TYR A 31 -4.03 20.47 -12.68
C TYR A 31 -3.57 21.85 -13.16
N LEU A 32 -4.29 22.48 -14.10
CA LEU A 32 -3.98 23.84 -14.55
C LEU A 32 -4.12 24.89 -13.44
N ASN A 33 -5.04 24.68 -12.50
CA ASN A 33 -5.19 25.54 -11.32
C ASN A 33 -4.05 25.29 -10.32
N LEU A 34 -3.71 24.01 -10.06
CA LEU A 34 -2.66 23.66 -9.10
C LEU A 34 -1.27 24.18 -9.52
N VAL A 35 -0.99 24.24 -10.82
CA VAL A 35 0.28 24.79 -11.36
C VAL A 35 0.42 26.30 -11.08
N GLN A 36 -0.69 27.01 -10.87
CA GLN A 36 -0.69 28.46 -10.60
C GLN A 36 -0.55 28.78 -9.12
N CYS A 37 -0.53 27.79 -8.23
CA CYS A 37 -0.35 28.01 -6.80
C CYS A 37 1.06 28.55 -6.49
N GLU A 38 1.13 29.59 -5.66
CA GLU A 38 2.40 30.19 -5.21
C GLU A 38 2.86 29.62 -3.85
N SER A 39 1.93 29.03 -3.09
CA SER A 39 2.19 28.43 -1.78
C SER A 39 1.44 27.11 -1.55
N LEU A 40 1.84 26.37 -0.51
CA LEU A 40 1.15 25.15 -0.09
C LEU A 40 -0.25 25.43 0.51
N GLU A 41 -0.48 26.64 1.01
CA GLU A 41 -1.81 27.05 1.48
C GLU A 41 -2.76 27.26 0.30
N ASP A 42 -2.27 27.82 -0.81
CA ASP A 42 -3.07 27.92 -2.05
C ASP A 42 -3.42 26.54 -2.60
N LEU A 43 -2.44 25.62 -2.58
CA LEU A 43 -2.65 24.21 -2.97
C LEU A 43 -3.75 23.56 -2.11
N LYS A 44 -3.72 23.76 -0.79
CA LYS A 44 -4.75 23.26 0.13
C LYS A 44 -6.13 23.84 -0.21
N LEU A 45 -6.24 25.14 -0.42
CA LEU A 45 -7.52 25.79 -0.77
C LEU A 45 -8.09 25.24 -2.10
N HIS A 46 -7.23 25.05 -3.10
CA HIS A 46 -7.67 24.45 -4.37
C HIS A 46 -8.10 22.99 -4.21
N LEU A 47 -7.35 22.17 -3.48
CA LEU A 47 -7.73 20.78 -3.22
C LEU A 47 -9.03 20.66 -2.41
N GLN A 48 -9.31 21.60 -1.51
CA GLN A 48 -10.59 21.64 -0.78
C GLN A 48 -11.82 21.82 -1.67
N SER A 49 -11.65 22.46 -2.84
CA SER A 49 -12.73 22.61 -3.82
C SER A 49 -12.99 21.35 -4.67
N THR A 50 -12.11 20.35 -4.55
CA THR A 50 -12.22 19.05 -5.25
C THR A 50 -12.77 17.97 -4.31
N ASP A 51 -12.91 16.73 -4.81
CA ASP A 51 -13.39 15.58 -4.02
C ASP A 51 -12.43 15.16 -2.89
N TYR A 52 -11.22 15.73 -2.82
CA TYR A 52 -10.33 15.59 -1.67
C TYR A 52 -10.84 16.34 -0.43
N GLY A 53 -11.67 17.37 -0.62
CA GLY A 53 -12.36 18.08 0.45
C GLY A 53 -11.42 18.58 1.55
N ASN A 54 -11.93 18.55 2.78
CA ASN A 54 -11.26 19.13 3.95
C ASN A 54 -10.26 18.19 4.64
N PHE A 55 -9.52 17.37 3.88
CA PHE A 55 -8.61 16.37 4.45
C PHE A 55 -7.42 16.97 5.23
N LEU A 56 -7.07 18.24 4.97
CA LEU A 56 -6.03 18.99 5.68
C LEU A 56 -6.56 20.01 6.70
N ALA A 57 -7.85 19.94 7.08
CA ALA A 57 -8.46 20.95 7.94
C ALA A 57 -7.86 21.02 9.35
N ASN A 58 -7.39 19.88 9.88
CA ASN A 58 -6.84 19.78 11.24
C ASN A 58 -5.31 19.98 11.30
N GLU A 59 -4.66 20.18 10.15
CA GLU A 59 -3.20 20.37 10.09
C GLU A 59 -2.82 21.82 10.39
N VAL A 60 -1.80 21.99 11.23
CA VAL A 60 -1.31 23.30 11.66
C VAL A 60 -0.43 23.91 10.57
N SER A 61 -0.66 25.18 10.24
CA SER A 61 0.19 25.93 9.32
C SER A 61 1.54 26.29 9.98
N PRO A 62 2.67 26.28 9.25
CA PRO A 62 2.79 25.95 7.82
C PRO A 62 2.76 24.44 7.56
N ILE A 63 2.02 24.04 6.53
CA ILE A 63 1.90 22.63 6.15
C ILE A 63 3.16 22.17 5.42
N ASN A 64 3.64 20.98 5.77
CA ASN A 64 4.78 20.35 5.11
C ASN A 64 4.34 19.43 3.97
N VAL A 65 5.19 19.28 2.96
CA VAL A 65 4.93 18.39 1.81
C VAL A 65 4.74 16.93 2.26
N SER A 66 5.51 16.47 3.24
CA SER A 66 5.37 15.12 3.81
C SER A 66 3.98 14.89 4.41
N THR A 67 3.45 15.87 5.12
CA THR A 67 2.11 15.79 5.72
C THR A 67 1.02 15.67 4.65
N ILE A 68 1.17 16.40 3.54
CA ILE A 68 0.23 16.29 2.41
C ILE A 68 0.28 14.90 1.80
N ASP A 69 1.48 14.39 1.53
CA ASP A 69 1.69 13.05 0.98
C ASP A 69 1.11 11.96 1.89
N ASP A 70 1.38 12.02 3.19
CA ASP A 70 0.86 11.07 4.18
C ASP A 70 -0.66 11.10 4.25
N LYS A 71 -1.27 12.29 4.24
CA LYS A 71 -2.73 12.43 4.32
C LYS A 71 -3.44 12.00 3.04
N LEU A 72 -2.84 12.26 1.87
CA LEU A 72 -3.36 11.74 0.59
C LEU A 72 -3.28 10.21 0.54
N ARG A 73 -2.17 9.63 1.01
CA ARG A 73 -1.99 8.18 1.11
C ARG A 73 -2.99 7.56 2.09
N GLU A 74 -3.17 8.17 3.27
CA GLU A 74 -4.13 7.72 4.29
C GLU A 74 -5.56 7.66 3.73
N LYS A 75 -5.99 8.69 2.99
CA LYS A 75 -7.30 8.70 2.33
C LYS A 75 -7.46 7.52 1.36
N LEU A 76 -6.46 7.29 0.50
CA LEU A 76 -6.48 6.17 -0.46
C LEU A 76 -6.54 4.82 0.26
N VAL A 77 -5.75 4.64 1.32
CA VAL A 77 -5.72 3.42 2.14
C VAL A 77 -7.09 3.14 2.75
N ILE A 78 -7.73 4.15 3.33
CA ILE A 78 -9.06 4.03 3.93
C ILE A 78 -10.11 3.62 2.87
N GLU A 79 -10.08 4.27 1.70
CA GLU A 79 -11.00 3.96 0.60
C GLU A 79 -10.80 2.54 0.07
N PHE A 80 -9.55 2.11 -0.11
CA PHE A 80 -9.22 0.74 -0.50
C PHE A 80 -9.67 -0.29 0.54
N GLN A 81 -9.36 -0.05 1.82
CA GLN A 81 -9.73 -0.96 2.91
C GLN A 81 -11.24 -1.08 3.04
N HIS A 82 -11.98 0.00 2.82
CA HIS A 82 -13.44 -0.04 2.79
C HIS A 82 -13.95 -0.98 1.71
N ILE A 83 -13.40 -0.91 0.49
CA ILE A 83 -13.77 -1.83 -0.60
C ILE A 83 -13.40 -3.27 -0.23
N ARG A 84 -12.17 -3.49 0.27
CA ARG A 84 -11.69 -4.82 0.66
C ARG A 84 -12.53 -5.48 1.74
N ASN A 85 -12.98 -4.71 2.75
CA ASN A 85 -13.79 -5.20 3.86
C ASN A 85 -15.21 -5.62 3.45
N HIS A 86 -15.72 -5.08 2.35
CA HIS A 86 -17.05 -5.39 1.83
C HIS A 86 -17.02 -6.34 0.63
N ALA A 87 -15.83 -6.64 0.10
CA ALA A 87 -15.64 -7.61 -0.95
C ALA A 87 -15.78 -9.04 -0.41
N VAL A 88 -16.46 -9.88 -1.19
CA VAL A 88 -16.54 -11.33 -0.97
C VAL A 88 -15.79 -12.05 -2.08
N GLU A 89 -15.58 -13.36 -1.92
CA GLU A 89 -14.99 -14.18 -2.98
C GLU A 89 -15.81 -14.10 -4.28
N PRO A 90 -15.17 -13.92 -5.46
CA PRO A 90 -13.73 -13.95 -5.72
C PRO A 90 -13.00 -12.59 -5.62
N LEU A 91 -13.74 -11.49 -5.44
CA LEU A 91 -13.18 -10.14 -5.44
C LEU A 91 -12.25 -9.89 -4.24
N ALA A 92 -12.57 -10.46 -3.07
CA ALA A 92 -11.73 -10.38 -1.88
C ALA A 92 -10.30 -10.88 -2.16
N THR A 93 -10.15 -12.10 -2.67
CA THR A 93 -8.87 -12.67 -3.09
C THR A 93 -8.17 -11.81 -4.16
N PHE A 94 -8.91 -11.27 -5.14
CA PHE A 94 -8.31 -10.37 -6.13
C PHE A 94 -7.69 -9.11 -5.49
N LEU A 95 -8.39 -8.51 -4.53
CA LEU A 95 -7.89 -7.34 -3.80
C LEU A 95 -6.71 -7.69 -2.88
N ASP A 96 -6.67 -8.91 -2.32
CA ASP A 96 -5.51 -9.40 -1.55
C ASP A 96 -4.26 -9.46 -2.43
N TYR A 97 -4.38 -9.96 -3.67
CA TYR A 97 -3.26 -9.98 -4.61
C TYR A 97 -2.68 -8.59 -4.90
N ILE A 98 -3.51 -7.54 -4.90
CA ILE A 98 -3.03 -6.16 -5.01
C ILE A 98 -2.20 -5.77 -3.77
N GLN A 99 -2.63 -6.16 -2.57
CA GLN A 99 -1.90 -5.86 -1.33
C GLN A 99 -0.55 -6.58 -1.26
N TYR A 100 -0.42 -7.76 -1.87
CA TYR A 100 0.82 -8.55 -1.83
C TYR A 100 2.03 -7.78 -2.37
N SER A 101 1.86 -6.93 -3.39
CA SER A 101 2.96 -6.07 -3.88
C SER A 101 3.50 -5.16 -2.78
N TYR A 102 2.63 -4.53 -2.00
CA TYR A 102 3.02 -3.64 -0.91
C TYR A 102 3.58 -4.41 0.29
N MET A 103 3.05 -5.61 0.57
CA MET A 103 3.57 -6.48 1.61
C MET A 103 5.00 -6.91 1.29
N ILE A 104 5.29 -7.30 0.04
CA ILE A 104 6.65 -7.66 -0.40
C ILE A 104 7.60 -6.48 -0.21
N ASP A 105 7.25 -5.28 -0.68
CA ASP A 105 8.09 -4.09 -0.50
C ASP A 105 8.37 -3.78 0.98
N ASN A 106 7.36 -3.91 1.84
CA ASN A 106 7.51 -3.75 3.29
C ASN A 106 8.46 -4.79 3.89
N ILE A 107 8.32 -6.06 3.50
CA ILE A 107 9.18 -7.15 3.99
C ILE A 107 10.63 -6.90 3.58
N ILE A 108 10.88 -6.53 2.32
CA ILE A 108 12.23 -6.21 1.84
C ILE A 108 12.80 -5.02 2.61
N LEU A 109 12.01 -3.97 2.87
CA LEU A 109 12.43 -2.83 3.68
C LEU A 109 12.81 -3.25 5.11
N LEU A 110 12.02 -4.11 5.74
CA LEU A 110 12.28 -4.58 7.10
C LEU A 110 13.53 -5.46 7.16
N ILE A 111 13.69 -6.42 6.25
CA ILE A 111 14.85 -7.32 6.22
C ILE A 111 16.12 -6.53 5.94
N THR A 112 16.13 -5.68 4.91
CA THR A 112 17.30 -4.85 4.57
C THR A 112 17.63 -3.86 5.69
N GLY A 113 16.64 -3.28 6.34
CA GLY A 113 16.85 -2.40 7.49
C GLY A 113 17.49 -3.13 8.69
N THR A 114 17.02 -4.33 9.01
CA THR A 114 17.59 -5.18 10.07
C THR A 114 19.02 -5.61 9.75
N LEU A 115 19.34 -5.94 8.49
CA LEU A 115 20.71 -6.23 8.04
C LEU A 115 21.67 -5.06 8.26
N HIS A 116 21.18 -3.83 8.06
CA HIS A 116 21.92 -2.60 8.36
C HIS A 116 21.86 -2.18 9.83
N GLN A 117 21.41 -3.07 10.73
CA GLN A 117 21.31 -2.84 12.17
C GLN A 117 20.41 -1.63 12.53
N ARG A 118 19.41 -1.33 11.69
CA ARG A 118 18.43 -0.29 12.00
C ARG A 118 17.32 -0.87 12.87
N PRO A 119 16.91 -0.18 13.93
CA PRO A 119 15.84 -0.66 14.79
C PRO A 119 14.50 -0.67 14.03
N LEU A 120 13.71 -1.73 14.22
CA LEU A 120 12.39 -1.90 13.58
C LEU A 120 11.43 -0.74 13.90
N SER A 121 11.57 -0.11 15.06
CA SER A 121 10.78 1.07 15.44
C SER A 121 10.99 2.27 14.51
N GLU A 122 12.12 2.36 13.79
CA GLU A 122 12.38 3.38 12.77
C GLU A 122 11.96 2.95 11.37
N LEU A 123 11.78 1.65 11.14
CA LEU A 123 11.45 1.07 9.83
C LEU A 123 9.93 0.94 9.64
N ILE A 124 9.20 0.52 10.68
CA ILE A 124 7.74 0.33 10.63
C ILE A 124 6.99 1.61 10.21
N PRO A 125 7.31 2.82 10.72
CA PRO A 125 6.66 4.04 10.25
C PRO A 125 6.91 4.35 8.77
N LYS A 126 7.90 3.71 8.13
CA LYS A 126 8.23 3.87 6.70
C LYS A 126 7.57 2.81 5.82
N CYS A 127 6.94 1.80 6.42
CA CYS A 127 6.19 0.79 5.67
C CYS A 127 4.93 1.39 5.05
N HIS A 128 4.55 0.89 3.88
CA HIS A 128 3.33 1.29 3.20
C HIS A 128 2.10 0.68 3.92
N PRO A 129 1.08 1.47 4.30
CA PRO A 129 -0.05 0.97 5.11
C PRO A 129 -0.88 -0.14 4.45
N LEU A 130 -0.97 -0.17 3.11
CA LEU A 130 -1.66 -1.26 2.39
C LEU A 130 -0.95 -2.63 2.52
N GLY A 131 0.34 -2.63 2.83
CA GLY A 131 1.12 -3.84 3.03
C GLY A 131 1.34 -4.16 4.51
N SER A 132 0.61 -3.52 5.42
CA SER A 132 0.63 -3.86 6.84
C SER A 132 -0.13 -5.15 7.09
N PHE A 133 0.29 -5.92 8.09
CA PHE A 133 -0.35 -7.18 8.48
C PHE A 133 -0.44 -7.27 10.00
N ASP A 134 -1.44 -8.02 10.49
CA ASP A 134 -1.88 -8.01 11.90
C ASP A 134 -0.76 -8.34 12.90
N GLN A 135 0.22 -9.16 12.51
CA GLN A 135 1.34 -9.56 13.35
C GLN A 135 2.58 -8.66 13.21
N MET A 136 2.46 -7.44 12.68
CA MET A 136 3.55 -6.46 12.71
C MET A 136 4.09 -6.21 14.13
N GLU A 137 3.27 -6.37 15.18
CA GLU A 137 3.74 -6.26 16.57
C GLU A 137 4.67 -7.42 16.98
N ALA A 138 4.46 -8.63 16.44
CA ALA A 138 5.29 -9.79 16.73
C ALA A 138 6.70 -9.68 16.11
N ILE A 139 6.82 -8.91 15.03
CA ILE A 139 8.10 -8.60 14.37
C ILE A 139 9.07 -7.88 15.31
N HIS A 140 8.58 -7.10 16.28
CA HIS A 140 9.46 -6.42 17.25
C HIS A 140 10.33 -7.36 18.07
N VAL A 141 9.99 -8.65 18.13
CA VAL A 141 10.75 -9.68 18.86
C VAL A 141 11.87 -10.29 18.01
N ALA A 142 11.84 -10.11 16.68
CA ALA A 142 12.85 -10.65 15.78
C ALA A 142 14.18 -9.88 15.95
N ALA A 143 15.23 -10.59 16.40
CA ALA A 143 16.55 -10.02 16.61
C ALA A 143 17.49 -10.26 15.41
N THR A 144 17.16 -11.22 14.55
CA THR A 144 17.93 -11.57 13.36
C THR A 144 17.10 -11.47 12.09
N PRO A 145 17.72 -11.22 10.91
CA PRO A 145 17.04 -11.29 9.62
C PRO A 145 16.36 -12.64 9.37
N ALA A 146 16.94 -13.75 9.87
CA ALA A 146 16.37 -15.08 9.76
C ALA A 146 15.09 -15.24 10.60
N ASP A 147 15.07 -14.70 11.82
CA ASP A 147 13.85 -14.69 12.66
C ASP A 147 12.74 -13.87 12.00
N LEU A 148 13.10 -12.74 11.40
CA LEU A 148 12.16 -11.87 10.67
C LEU A 148 11.60 -12.57 9.44
N TYR A 149 12.46 -13.23 8.65
CA TYR A 149 12.06 -14.00 7.48
C TYR A 149 11.10 -15.13 7.87
N ASN A 150 11.43 -15.91 8.91
CA ASN A 150 10.57 -16.99 9.38
C ASN A 150 9.24 -16.48 9.94
N ALA A 151 9.24 -15.37 10.70
CA ALA A 151 8.00 -14.76 11.19
C ALA A 151 7.10 -14.34 10.03
N VAL A 152 7.66 -13.69 9.01
CA VAL A 152 6.93 -13.26 7.82
C VAL A 152 6.39 -14.46 7.02
N LEU A 153 7.18 -15.52 6.83
CA LEU A 153 6.73 -16.70 6.08
C LEU A 153 5.61 -17.47 6.78
N VAL A 154 5.58 -17.48 8.10
CA VAL A 154 4.54 -18.19 8.85
C VAL A 154 3.22 -17.42 8.83
N ASP A 155 3.31 -16.09 8.91
CA ASP A 155 2.17 -15.23 9.21
C ASP A 155 1.60 -14.49 7.99
N THR A 156 2.28 -14.50 6.85
CA THR A 156 1.80 -13.84 5.63
C THR A 156 1.40 -14.86 4.56
N PRO A 157 0.39 -14.55 3.73
CA PRO A 157 0.02 -15.39 2.59
C PRO A 157 1.11 -15.42 1.49
N LEU A 158 2.25 -14.76 1.71
CA LEU A 158 3.36 -14.70 0.77
C LEU A 158 4.29 -15.90 0.84
N ALA A 159 4.15 -16.76 1.86
CA ALA A 159 4.98 -17.94 2.05
C ALA A 159 5.25 -18.73 0.75
N PRO A 160 4.22 -19.03 -0.09
CA PRO A 160 4.42 -19.80 -1.31
C PRO A 160 5.34 -19.12 -2.33
N PHE A 161 5.47 -17.79 -2.32
CA PHE A 161 6.29 -17.05 -3.27
C PHE A 161 7.76 -16.95 -2.85
N PHE A 162 8.06 -17.09 -1.56
CA PHE A 162 9.41 -16.95 -1.03
C PHE A 162 10.19 -18.27 -0.95
N VAL A 163 9.49 -19.42 -0.91
CA VAL A 163 10.10 -20.77 -0.87
C VAL A 163 11.11 -20.99 -2.00
N ASP A 164 10.86 -20.43 -3.18
CA ASP A 164 11.71 -20.60 -4.36
C ASP A 164 12.70 -19.43 -4.61
N CYS A 165 12.63 -18.35 -3.82
CA CYS A 165 13.34 -17.09 -4.13
C CYS A 165 14.56 -16.80 -3.25
N ILE A 166 14.62 -17.32 -2.03
CA ILE A 166 15.69 -16.97 -1.08
C ILE A 166 16.18 -18.25 -0.39
N GLY A 167 17.41 -18.67 -0.72
CA GLY A 167 18.12 -19.67 0.08
C GLY A 167 18.65 -19.03 1.37
N GLU A 168 18.74 -19.78 2.47
CA GLU A 168 19.29 -19.28 3.75
C GLU A 168 20.67 -18.60 3.60
N GLN A 169 21.45 -18.98 2.58
CA GLN A 169 22.78 -18.43 2.28
C GLN A 169 22.74 -17.02 1.65
N ASP A 170 21.65 -16.67 0.95
CA ASP A 170 21.46 -15.34 0.33
C ASP A 170 20.99 -14.27 1.33
N LEU A 171 20.63 -14.68 2.56
CA LEU A 171 20.28 -13.78 3.65
C LEU A 171 21.51 -13.14 4.31
N ASP A 172 22.66 -13.82 4.26
CA ASP A 172 23.94 -13.38 4.87
C ASP A 172 24.81 -12.57 3.90
N GLU A 173 24.73 -12.86 2.60
CA GLU A 173 25.43 -12.11 1.55
C GLU A 173 24.52 -11.00 1.03
N MET A 174 25.06 -9.81 0.75
CA MET A 174 24.30 -8.61 0.32
C MET A 174 23.63 -8.73 -1.07
N ASN A 175 23.03 -9.86 -1.40
CA ASN A 175 22.41 -10.17 -2.69
C ASN A 175 20.88 -10.26 -2.57
N PHE A 176 20.25 -9.33 -1.84
CA PHE A 176 18.81 -9.13 -2.06
C PHE A 176 18.62 -8.60 -3.47
N PRO A 177 17.92 -9.34 -4.35
CA PRO A 177 17.70 -8.88 -5.69
C PRO A 177 16.86 -7.60 -5.65
N SER A 178 17.35 -6.55 -6.30
CA SER A 178 16.57 -5.33 -6.53
C SER A 178 15.22 -5.70 -7.17
N THR A 179 14.13 -5.13 -6.64
CA THR A 179 12.72 -5.42 -6.98
C THR A 179 12.39 -5.37 -8.48
N ALA A 180 13.25 -4.80 -9.32
CA ALA A 180 13.07 -4.69 -10.76
C ALA A 180 13.52 -5.91 -11.58
N THR A 181 14.31 -6.83 -11.04
CA THR A 181 15.02 -7.83 -11.89
C THR A 181 14.68 -9.31 -11.63
N THR A 182 14.01 -9.66 -10.52
CA THR A 182 13.93 -11.09 -10.15
C THR A 182 12.58 -11.57 -9.61
N PHE A 183 11.63 -10.69 -9.28
CA PHE A 183 10.25 -11.14 -9.23
C PHE A 183 9.80 -11.30 -10.70
N PRO A 184 9.49 -12.52 -11.17
CA PRO A 184 9.04 -12.73 -12.54
C PRO A 184 7.83 -11.82 -12.83
N PRO A 185 7.44 -11.62 -14.09
CA PRO A 185 6.22 -10.89 -14.46
C PRO A 185 4.91 -11.58 -13.99
N LEU A 186 4.94 -12.35 -12.90
CA LEU A 186 3.78 -12.88 -12.20
C LEU A 186 2.89 -11.76 -11.64
N ILE A 187 3.45 -10.62 -11.23
CA ILE A 187 2.66 -9.45 -10.76
C ILE A 187 2.02 -8.67 -11.93
N MET A 188 2.56 -8.77 -13.16
CA MET A 188 1.96 -8.12 -14.34
C MET A 188 0.94 -8.99 -15.10
N THR A 189 0.72 -10.25 -14.68
CA THR A 189 -0.19 -11.18 -15.38
C THR A 189 -1.45 -11.50 -14.55
N ILE A 190 -1.72 -10.74 -13.48
CA ILE A 190 -2.97 -10.77 -12.71
C ILE A 190 -3.68 -9.43 -12.92
#